data_AF-A0A512ICK9-F1
#
_entry.id   AF-A0A512ICK9-F1
#
_cell.length_a   1.000
_cell.length_b   1.000
_cell.length_c   1.000
_cell.angle_alpha   90.00
_cell.angle_beta   90.00
_cell.angle_gamma   90.00
#
_symmetry.space_group_name_H-M   'P 1'
#
loop_
_entity.id
_entity.type
_entity.pdbx_description
1 polymer ?
#
loop_
_entity_poly.entity_id
_entity_poly.type
_entity_poly.pdbx_seq_one_letter_code
_entity_poly.pdbx_strand_id
1 'polypeptide(L)'
;MTAMVRKALHPLLVVLLAAVSALLLAVVVAPLVLGWVPLTVLSGSMEPTVPTGSQVVVEPLEGEADAARLSTGDVVTFMPRPDDDTLVTHRIVAVAVDGEGRRSFTTQGDANAVPDAEPVTATQLRGVVKYHVPWAGHAATLLDAEQKRGGVVLVAAALFGYALWQLVGAVRDRGGRPAGAGAPVPPQDARTAQLSVVSGGSVNS
;
A
#
# COMPACT_ATOMS: atom_id res chain seq x y z
N MET A 1 18.18 17.73 25.11
CA MET A 1 17.77 17.50 23.70
C MET A 1 16.92 16.25 23.46
N THR A 2 16.90 15.26 24.37
CA THR A 2 16.22 13.95 24.17
C THR A 2 14.67 13.98 24.25
N ALA A 3 14.08 14.90 25.02
CA ALA A 3 12.63 14.93 25.24
C ALA A 3 11.81 15.61 24.12
N MET A 4 12.36 16.63 23.45
CA MET A 4 11.70 17.28 22.30
C MET A 4 11.76 16.41 21.05
N VAL A 5 12.92 15.77 20.80
CA VAL A 5 13.10 14.83 19.67
C VAL A 5 12.12 13.68 19.78
N ARG A 6 11.92 13.10 20.97
CA ARG A 6 10.94 12.03 21.21
C ARG A 6 9.48 12.47 20.97
N LYS A 7 9.13 13.72 21.30
CA LYS A 7 7.77 14.27 21.10
C LYS A 7 7.43 14.54 19.63
N ALA A 8 8.43 14.86 18.80
CA ALA A 8 8.25 15.04 17.36
C ALA A 8 8.39 13.73 16.57
N LEU A 9 9.25 12.81 17.02
CA LEU A 9 9.49 11.52 16.37
C LEU A 9 8.31 10.55 16.51
N HIS A 10 7.62 10.57 17.66
CA HIS A 10 6.48 9.70 17.91
C HIS A 10 5.31 9.91 16.91
N PRO A 11 4.76 11.12 16.70
CA PRO A 11 3.67 11.31 15.73
C PRO A 11 4.13 11.01 14.30
N LEU A 12 5.38 11.31 13.94
CA LEU A 12 5.93 10.96 12.63
C LEU A 12 5.98 9.43 12.43
N LEU A 13 6.44 8.69 13.43
CA LEU A 13 6.48 7.22 13.40
C LEU A 13 5.07 6.61 13.35
N VAL A 14 4.12 7.18 14.08
CA VAL A 14 2.71 6.78 14.03
C VAL A 14 2.12 6.99 12.64
N VAL A 15 2.36 8.15 12.02
CA VAL A 15 1.89 8.45 10.66
C VAL A 15 2.54 7.52 9.64
N LEU A 16 3.86 7.29 9.73
CA LEU A 16 4.57 6.37 8.85
C LEU A 16 4.02 4.94 8.97
N LEU A 17 3.82 4.46 10.19
CA LEU A 17 3.28 3.12 10.44
C LEU A 17 1.84 3.00 9.92
N ALA A 18 0.99 4.00 10.15
CA ALA A 18 -0.37 4.03 9.62
C ALA A 18 -0.39 4.03 8.08
N ALA A 19 0.51 4.78 7.43
CA ALA A 19 0.64 4.79 5.98
C ALA A 19 1.09 3.43 5.43
N VAL A 20 2.08 2.79 6.06
CA VAL A 20 2.54 1.43 5.68
C VAL A 20 1.42 0.42 5.88
N SER A 21 0.71 0.45 7.01
CA SER A 21 -0.44 -0.43 7.26
C SER A 21 -1.55 -0.24 6.23
N ALA A 22 -1.87 1.00 5.87
CA ALA A 22 -2.86 1.30 4.83
C ALA A 22 -2.43 0.80 3.44
N LEU A 23 -1.15 0.94 3.11
CA LEU A 23 -0.60 0.43 1.86
C LEU A 23 -0.66 -1.11 1.80
N LEU A 24 -0.23 -1.80 2.87
CA LEU A 24 -0.30 -3.26 2.96
C LEU A 24 -1.75 -3.75 2.85
N LEU A 25 -2.67 -3.06 3.53
CA LEU A 25 -4.10 -3.33 3.42
C LEU A 25 -4.58 -3.17 1.97
N ALA A 26 -4.20 -2.10 1.28
CA ALA A 26 -4.59 -1.86 -0.10
C ALA A 26 -4.06 -2.95 -1.05
N VAL A 27 -2.79 -3.35 -0.90
CA VAL A 27 -2.19 -4.43 -1.70
C VAL A 27 -2.91 -5.77 -1.52
N VAL A 28 -3.48 -6.03 -0.34
CA VAL A 28 -4.18 -7.28 -0.07
C VAL A 28 -5.66 -7.21 -0.45
N VAL A 29 -6.33 -6.09 -0.18
CA VAL A 29 -7.78 -5.94 -0.35
C VAL A 29 -8.17 -5.53 -1.77
N ALA A 30 -7.35 -4.72 -2.46
CA ALA A 30 -7.68 -4.26 -3.80
C ALA A 30 -7.95 -5.42 -4.79
N PRO A 31 -7.17 -6.52 -4.83
CA PRO A 31 -7.47 -7.66 -5.69
C PRO A 31 -8.85 -8.26 -5.44
N LEU A 32 -9.24 -8.41 -4.17
CA LEU A 32 -10.54 -8.96 -3.80
C LEU A 32 -11.70 -8.10 -4.30
N VAL A 33 -11.55 -6.77 -4.23
CA VAL A 33 -12.59 -5.83 -4.68
C VAL A 33 -12.62 -5.72 -6.20
N LEU A 34 -11.47 -5.84 -6.86
CA LEU A 34 -11.33 -5.76 -8.32
C LEU A 34 -11.59 -7.10 -9.03
N GLY A 35 -11.84 -8.19 -8.29
CA GLY A 35 -12.00 -9.53 -8.86
C GLY A 35 -10.71 -10.14 -9.41
N TRP A 36 -9.55 -9.63 -9.00
CA TRP A 36 -8.25 -10.17 -9.40
C TRP A 36 -7.91 -11.42 -8.61
N VAL A 37 -7.23 -12.35 -9.27
CA VAL A 37 -6.95 -13.69 -8.74
C VAL A 37 -5.46 -13.82 -8.42
N PRO A 38 -5.10 -14.16 -7.18
CA PRO A 38 -3.71 -14.46 -6.84
C PRO A 38 -3.34 -15.89 -7.26
N LEU A 39 -2.26 -16.05 -8.01
CA LEU A 39 -1.70 -17.35 -8.40
C LEU A 39 -0.27 -17.50 -7.88
N THR A 40 0.12 -18.72 -7.53
CA THR A 40 1.49 -19.01 -7.08
C THR A 40 2.35 -19.44 -8.25
N VAL A 41 3.55 -18.85 -8.36
CA VAL A 41 4.53 -19.21 -9.38
C VAL A 41 5.29 -20.45 -8.95
N LEU A 42 5.17 -21.52 -9.75
CA LEU A 42 5.72 -22.85 -9.44
C LEU A 42 7.01 -23.18 -10.19
N SER A 43 7.34 -22.43 -11.24
CA SER A 43 8.53 -22.63 -12.08
C SER A 43 9.35 -21.35 -12.19
N GLY A 44 10.62 -21.49 -12.58
CA GLY A 44 11.56 -20.39 -12.77
C GLY A 44 11.56 -19.78 -14.17
N SER A 45 10.55 -20.05 -15.02
CA SER A 45 10.57 -19.56 -16.41
C SER A 45 10.47 -18.03 -16.52
N MET A 46 9.98 -17.36 -15.48
CA MET A 46 9.89 -15.90 -15.40
C MET A 46 11.03 -15.26 -14.62
N GLU A 47 12.07 -16.01 -14.25
CA GLU A 47 13.24 -15.43 -13.58
C GLU A 47 14.08 -14.57 -14.54
N PRO A 48 14.70 -13.47 -14.06
CA PRO A 48 14.70 -12.97 -12.68
C PRO A 48 13.49 -12.08 -12.34
N THR A 49 12.63 -11.75 -13.30
CA THR A 49 11.54 -10.79 -13.11
C THR A 49 10.53 -11.23 -12.07
N VAL A 50 10.13 -12.50 -12.10
CA VAL A 50 9.21 -13.10 -11.14
C VAL A 50 9.88 -14.36 -10.56
N PRO A 51 10.47 -14.26 -9.36
CA PRO A 51 11.10 -15.39 -8.72
C PRO A 51 10.14 -16.55 -8.46
N THR A 52 10.64 -17.79 -8.51
CA THR A 52 9.87 -18.97 -8.10
C THR A 52 9.36 -18.79 -6.66
N GLY A 53 8.11 -19.22 -6.38
CA GLY A 53 7.47 -19.03 -5.08
C GLY A 53 6.90 -17.63 -4.85
N SER A 54 6.91 -16.76 -5.85
CA SER A 54 6.16 -15.50 -5.83
C SER A 54 4.65 -15.73 -5.94
N GLN A 55 3.87 -14.77 -5.44
CA GLN A 55 2.45 -14.69 -5.73
C GLN A 55 2.20 -13.59 -6.76
N VAL A 56 1.70 -13.96 -7.93
CA VAL A 56 1.27 -13.01 -8.97
C VAL A 56 -0.20 -12.68 -8.77
N VAL A 57 -0.56 -11.41 -8.96
CA VAL A 57 -1.95 -10.97 -8.95
C VAL A 57 -2.37 -10.69 -10.38
N VAL A 58 -3.38 -11.45 -10.82
CA VAL A 58 -3.80 -11.52 -12.20
C VAL A 58 -5.18 -10.89 -12.34
N GLU A 59 -5.30 -9.92 -13.25
CA GLU A 59 -6.58 -9.42 -13.72
C GLU A 59 -7.13 -10.41 -14.75
N PRO A 60 -8.33 -11.00 -14.53
CA PRO A 60 -8.96 -11.88 -15.49
C PRO A 60 -9.18 -11.19 -16.84
N LEU A 61 -9.06 -11.96 -17.91
CA LEU A 61 -9.37 -11.52 -19.27
C LEU A 61 -10.49 -12.39 -19.84
N GLU A 62 -11.50 -11.76 -20.41
CA GLU A 62 -12.67 -12.41 -21.00
C GLU A 62 -12.78 -12.06 -22.50
N GLY A 63 -12.10 -12.86 -23.33
CA GLY A 63 -12.25 -12.84 -24.78
C GLY A 63 -11.47 -11.74 -25.52
N GLU A 64 -11.84 -11.53 -26.79
CA GLU A 64 -11.09 -10.71 -27.75
C GLU A 64 -11.07 -9.21 -27.38
N ALA A 65 -12.17 -8.68 -26.85
CA ALA A 65 -12.25 -7.27 -26.45
C ALA A 65 -11.22 -6.93 -25.36
N ASP A 66 -11.03 -7.87 -24.43
CA ASP A 66 -10.06 -7.74 -23.37
C ASP A 66 -8.63 -7.93 -23.88
N ALA A 67 -8.41 -8.92 -24.75
CA ALA A 67 -7.12 -9.16 -25.39
C ALA A 67 -6.66 -7.99 -26.29
N ALA A 68 -7.59 -7.16 -26.77
CA ALA A 68 -7.27 -5.99 -27.61
C ALA A 68 -6.42 -4.93 -26.91
N ARG A 69 -6.47 -4.85 -25.57
CA ARG A 69 -5.64 -3.91 -24.79
C ARG A 69 -4.21 -4.41 -24.54
N LEU A 70 -3.94 -5.68 -24.83
CA LEU A 70 -2.63 -6.28 -24.59
C LEU A 70 -1.61 -5.84 -25.63
N SER A 71 -0.37 -5.80 -25.18
CA SER A 71 0.77 -5.29 -25.93
C SER A 71 2.04 -6.07 -25.62
N THR A 72 3.04 -5.93 -26.50
CA THR A 72 4.38 -6.46 -26.23
C THR A 72 4.92 -5.90 -24.91
N GLY A 73 5.44 -6.80 -24.07
CA GLY A 73 5.93 -6.49 -22.73
C GLY A 73 4.97 -6.91 -21.61
N ASP A 74 3.68 -7.08 -21.89
CA ASP A 74 2.71 -7.55 -20.90
C ASP A 74 3.03 -8.99 -20.48
N VAL A 75 2.88 -9.28 -19.19
CA VAL A 75 3.01 -10.63 -18.65
C VAL A 75 1.62 -11.21 -18.50
N VAL A 76 1.36 -12.34 -19.15
CA VAL A 76 0.04 -12.96 -19.20
C VAL A 76 0.08 -14.37 -18.66
N THR A 77 -1.01 -14.76 -18.02
CA THR A 77 -1.29 -16.14 -17.65
C THR A 77 -2.27 -16.74 -18.64
N PHE A 78 -1.96 -17.90 -19.18
CA PHE A 78 -2.76 -18.59 -20.19
C PHE A 78 -2.76 -20.11 -19.98
N MET A 79 -3.69 -20.76 -20.66
CA MET A 79 -3.88 -22.21 -20.63
C MET A 79 -3.49 -22.77 -22.01
N PRO A 80 -2.32 -23.41 -22.15
CA PRO A 80 -1.80 -23.80 -23.47
C PRO A 80 -2.71 -24.76 -24.22
N ARG A 81 -3.38 -25.67 -23.50
CA ARG A 81 -4.26 -26.69 -24.08
C ARG A 81 -5.64 -26.64 -23.40
N PRO A 82 -6.75 -26.78 -24.15
CA PRO A 82 -8.09 -26.75 -23.56
C PRO A 82 -8.35 -27.86 -22.54
N ASP A 83 -7.71 -29.03 -22.73
CA ASP A 83 -7.93 -30.23 -21.92
C ASP A 83 -6.94 -30.37 -20.75
N ASP A 84 -6.10 -29.36 -20.53
CA ASP A 84 -5.09 -29.33 -19.49
C ASP A 84 -5.23 -28.04 -18.67
N ASP A 85 -5.64 -28.17 -17.41
CA ASP A 85 -5.83 -27.05 -16.49
C ASP A 85 -4.51 -26.38 -16.05
N THR A 86 -3.37 -26.83 -16.59
CA THR A 86 -2.07 -26.23 -16.31
C THR A 86 -2.01 -24.79 -16.83
N LEU A 87 -1.74 -23.86 -15.92
CA LEU A 87 -1.52 -22.46 -16.24
C LEU A 87 -0.03 -22.16 -16.47
N VAL A 88 0.25 -21.40 -17.52
CA VAL A 88 1.58 -20.89 -17.85
C VAL A 88 1.55 -19.38 -17.78
N THR A 89 2.59 -18.78 -17.22
CA THR A 89 2.73 -17.31 -17.13
C THR A 89 3.99 -16.88 -17.84
N HIS A 90 3.87 -16.15 -18.96
CA HIS A 90 5.00 -15.68 -19.77
C HIS A 90 4.77 -14.25 -20.29
N ARG A 91 5.83 -13.63 -20.81
CA ARG A 91 5.78 -12.29 -21.39
C ARG A 91 5.41 -12.33 -22.86
N ILE A 92 4.54 -11.43 -23.29
CA ILE A 92 4.25 -11.20 -24.71
C ILE A 92 5.47 -10.54 -25.36
N VAL A 93 6.04 -11.19 -26.36
CA VAL A 93 7.17 -10.67 -27.15
C VAL A 93 6.72 -10.17 -28.53
N ALA A 94 5.59 -10.64 -29.03
CA ALA A 94 4.99 -10.13 -30.26
C ALA A 94 3.46 -10.26 -30.24
N VAL A 95 2.78 -9.35 -30.94
CA VAL A 95 1.34 -9.38 -31.17
C VAL A 95 1.09 -9.40 -32.67
N ALA A 96 0.31 -10.35 -33.14
CA ALA A 96 -0.14 -10.43 -34.53
C ALA A 96 -1.66 -10.28 -34.60
N VAL A 97 -2.13 -9.78 -35.74
CA VAL A 97 -3.56 -9.60 -36.05
C VAL A 97 -3.81 -10.23 -37.41
N ASP A 98 -4.81 -11.10 -37.52
CA ASP A 98 -5.20 -11.71 -38.78
C ASP A 98 -6.19 -10.85 -39.61
N GLY A 99 -6.59 -11.37 -40.77
CA GLY A 99 -7.51 -10.68 -41.68
C GLY A 99 -8.92 -10.48 -41.11
N GLU A 100 -9.29 -11.23 -40.07
CA GLU A 100 -10.57 -11.10 -39.36
C GLU A 100 -10.45 -10.22 -38.10
N GLY A 101 -9.27 -9.66 -37.83
CA GLY A 101 -9.02 -8.81 -36.67
C GLY A 101 -8.78 -9.58 -35.36
N ARG A 102 -8.63 -10.90 -35.41
CA ARG A 102 -8.33 -11.71 -34.21
C ARG A 102 -6.86 -11.58 -33.85
N ARG A 103 -6.58 -11.53 -32.56
CA ARG A 103 -5.22 -11.38 -32.04
C ARG A 103 -4.59 -12.72 -31.66
N SER A 104 -3.31 -12.84 -31.97
CA SER A 104 -2.46 -13.89 -31.42
C SER A 104 -1.20 -13.28 -30.81
N PHE A 105 -0.69 -13.97 -29.77
CA PHE A 105 0.37 -13.48 -28.91
C PHE A 105 1.51 -14.49 -28.91
N THR A 106 2.67 -14.09 -29.39
CA THR A 106 3.89 -14.87 -29.16
C THR A 106 4.36 -14.56 -27.74
N THR A 107 4.50 -15.60 -26.92
CA THR A 107 4.93 -15.47 -25.53
C THR A 107 6.29 -16.12 -25.32
N GLN A 108 7.01 -15.67 -24.30
CA GLN A 108 8.32 -16.18 -23.91
C GLN A 108 8.50 -16.01 -22.41
N GLY A 109 8.96 -17.06 -21.73
CA GLY A 109 9.45 -16.93 -20.35
C GLY A 109 10.71 -16.08 -20.31
N ASP A 110 10.81 -15.17 -19.36
CA ASP A 110 11.97 -14.27 -19.23
C ASP A 110 13.31 -15.02 -19.08
N ALA A 111 13.29 -16.24 -18.54
CA ALA A 111 14.46 -17.12 -18.43
C ALA A 111 14.68 -18.01 -19.68
N ASN A 112 13.72 -18.08 -20.59
CA ASN A 112 13.78 -18.95 -21.76
C ASN A 112 14.61 -18.31 -22.88
N ALA A 113 15.42 -19.11 -23.58
CA ALA A 113 16.27 -18.62 -24.67
C ALA A 113 15.51 -18.34 -25.98
N VAL A 114 14.36 -18.97 -26.17
CA VAL A 114 13.53 -18.87 -27.37
C VAL A 114 12.06 -18.67 -26.99
N PRO A 115 11.26 -18.05 -27.86
CA PRO A 115 9.82 -17.96 -27.67
C PRO A 115 9.14 -19.33 -27.61
N ASP A 116 7.95 -19.35 -27.01
CA ASP A 116 7.08 -20.52 -26.99
C ASP A 116 6.66 -20.88 -28.43
N ALA A 117 6.57 -22.19 -28.70
CA ALA A 117 6.40 -22.70 -30.06
C ALA A 117 5.07 -22.29 -30.72
N GLU A 118 3.99 -22.27 -29.93
CA GLU A 118 2.64 -21.98 -30.42
C GLU A 118 2.19 -20.60 -29.94
N PRO A 119 1.71 -19.72 -30.84
CA PRO A 119 1.08 -18.47 -30.46
C PRO A 119 -0.16 -18.71 -29.58
N VAL A 120 -0.33 -17.87 -28.57
CA VAL A 120 -1.48 -17.88 -27.67
C VAL A 120 -2.60 -17.05 -28.28
N THR A 121 -3.81 -17.57 -28.30
CA THR A 121 -5.01 -16.86 -28.76
C THR A 121 -5.79 -16.26 -27.60
N ALA A 122 -6.71 -15.33 -27.88
CA ALA A 122 -7.50 -14.69 -26.83
C ALA A 122 -8.32 -15.67 -25.98
N THR A 123 -8.73 -16.82 -26.53
CA THR A 123 -9.49 -17.85 -25.82
C THR A 123 -8.65 -18.66 -24.83
N GLN A 124 -7.34 -18.70 -25.02
CA GLN A 124 -6.40 -19.37 -24.12
C GLN A 124 -5.95 -18.45 -22.97
N LEU A 125 -6.08 -17.14 -23.12
CA LEU A 125 -5.75 -16.19 -22.07
C LEU A 125 -6.67 -16.36 -20.86
N ARG A 126 -6.07 -16.35 -19.67
CA ARG A 126 -6.77 -16.36 -18.38
C ARG A 126 -6.66 -15.03 -17.67
N GLY A 127 -5.56 -14.32 -17.87
CA GLY A 127 -5.44 -12.97 -17.36
C GLY A 127 -4.10 -12.30 -17.62
N VAL A 128 -4.00 -11.04 -17.21
CA VAL A 128 -2.77 -10.24 -17.26
C VAL A 128 -2.25 -9.98 -15.85
N VAL A 129 -0.96 -10.19 -15.63
CA VAL A 129 -0.31 -9.95 -14.34
C VAL A 129 -0.21 -8.44 -14.11
N LYS A 130 -0.76 -7.97 -12.98
CA LYS A 130 -0.71 -6.56 -12.57
C LYS A 130 0.49 -6.26 -11.69
N TYR A 131 0.77 -7.17 -10.75
CA TYR A 131 1.94 -7.10 -9.88
C TYR A 131 2.24 -8.48 -9.31
N HIS A 132 3.41 -8.62 -8.70
CA HIS A 132 3.79 -9.82 -7.97
C HIS A 132 4.39 -9.46 -6.61
N VAL A 133 4.24 -10.37 -5.65
CA VAL A 133 4.85 -10.26 -4.33
C VAL A 133 5.83 -11.43 -4.18
N PRO A 134 7.14 -11.17 -4.21
CA PRO A 134 8.15 -12.21 -4.01
C PRO A 134 7.96 -12.95 -2.69
N TRP A 135 8.20 -14.27 -2.71
CA TRP A 135 8.12 -15.18 -1.55
C TRP A 135 6.74 -15.34 -0.89
N ALA A 136 5.74 -14.53 -1.26
CA ALA A 136 4.38 -14.63 -0.71
C ALA A 136 3.71 -15.97 -1.05
N GLY A 137 4.10 -16.62 -2.14
CA GLY A 137 3.63 -17.95 -2.51
C GLY A 137 4.02 -19.02 -1.50
N HIS A 138 5.19 -18.94 -0.86
CA HIS A 138 5.59 -19.87 0.20
C HIS A 138 4.72 -19.75 1.45
N ALA A 139 4.37 -18.52 1.85
CA ALA A 139 3.43 -18.31 2.95
C ALA A 139 2.03 -18.80 2.56
N ALA A 140 1.63 -18.60 1.30
CA ALA A 140 0.35 -19.06 0.79
C ALA A 140 0.26 -20.59 0.69
N THR A 141 1.36 -21.33 0.47
CA THR A 141 1.30 -22.80 0.42
C THR A 141 1.07 -23.46 1.77
N LEU A 142 1.25 -22.73 2.89
CA LEU A 142 1.06 -23.25 4.25
C LEU A 142 -0.39 -23.17 4.75
N LEU A 143 -1.29 -22.53 3.97
CA LEU A 143 -2.66 -22.25 4.36
C LEU A 143 -3.64 -22.80 3.32
N ASP A 144 -4.77 -23.33 3.76
CA ASP A 144 -5.88 -23.72 2.86
C ASP A 144 -6.58 -22.48 2.27
N ALA A 145 -7.28 -22.62 1.15
CA ALA A 145 -7.93 -21.49 0.46
C ALA A 145 -8.91 -20.71 1.36
N GLU A 146 -9.66 -21.42 2.21
CA GLU A 146 -10.59 -20.80 3.17
C GLU A 146 -9.84 -20.08 4.30
N GLN A 147 -8.73 -20.64 4.76
CA GLN A 147 -7.84 -20.00 5.74
C GLN A 147 -7.15 -18.77 5.16
N LYS A 148 -6.80 -18.76 3.86
CA LYS A 148 -6.25 -17.59 3.18
C LYS A 148 -7.25 -16.45 3.15
N ARG A 149 -8.50 -16.74 2.75
CA ARG A 149 -9.55 -15.72 2.68
C ARG A 149 -9.88 -15.17 4.07
N GLY A 150 -10.06 -16.04 5.06
CA GLY A 150 -10.29 -15.65 6.45
C GLY A 150 -9.11 -14.87 7.05
N GLY A 151 -7.88 -15.33 6.80
CA GLY A 151 -6.65 -14.68 7.25
C GLY A 151 -6.46 -13.30 6.66
N VAL A 152 -6.72 -13.13 5.35
CA VAL A 152 -6.70 -11.83 4.69
C VAL A 152 -7.71 -10.87 5.33
N VAL A 153 -8.95 -11.31 5.54
CA VAL A 153 -9.98 -10.48 6.20
C VAL A 153 -9.59 -10.12 7.63
N LEU A 154 -9.02 -11.07 8.37
CA LEU A 154 -8.57 -10.85 9.75
C LEU A 154 -7.42 -9.84 9.83
N VAL A 155 -6.39 -10.01 9.00
CA VAL A 155 -5.26 -9.07 8.91
C VAL A 155 -5.77 -7.69 8.49
N ALA A 156 -6.68 -7.64 7.52
CA ALA A 156 -7.29 -6.40 7.08
C ALA A 156 -8.03 -5.68 8.21
N ALA A 157 -8.87 -6.41 8.95
CA ALA A 157 -9.61 -5.88 10.09
C ALA A 157 -8.68 -5.43 11.24
N ALA A 158 -7.61 -6.19 11.51
CA ALA A 158 -6.63 -5.85 12.53
C ALA A 158 -5.86 -4.57 12.18
N LEU A 159 -5.40 -4.44 10.93
CA LEU A 159 -4.72 -3.23 10.44
C LEU A 159 -5.64 -2.01 10.45
N PHE A 160 -6.90 -2.19 10.03
CA PHE A 160 -7.89 -1.12 10.06
C PHE A 160 -8.23 -0.67 11.50
N GLY A 161 -8.45 -1.63 12.40
CA GLY A 161 -8.69 -1.34 13.82
C GLY A 161 -7.50 -0.64 14.48
N TYR A 162 -6.28 -1.07 14.15
CA TYR A 162 -5.05 -0.42 14.61
C TYR A 162 -4.93 1.02 14.09
N ALA A 163 -5.18 1.26 12.81
CA ALA A 163 -5.18 2.60 12.23
C ALA A 163 -6.22 3.53 12.87
N LEU A 164 -7.42 3.00 13.14
CA LEU A 164 -8.48 3.75 13.83
C LEU A 164 -8.09 4.08 15.27
N TRP A 165 -7.50 3.13 16.00
CA TRP A 165 -7.02 3.35 17.36
C TRP A 165 -5.93 4.45 17.41
N GLN A 166 -4.99 4.42 16.46
CA GLN A 166 -3.96 5.46 16.32
C GLN A 166 -4.56 6.84 16.04
N LEU A 167 -5.55 6.92 15.15
CA LEU A 167 -6.24 8.17 14.84
C LEU A 167 -6.96 8.74 16.07
N VAL A 168 -7.67 7.89 16.82
CA VAL A 168 -8.37 8.28 18.06
C VAL A 168 -7.38 8.73 19.13
N GLY A 169 -6.25 8.04 19.30
CA GLY A 169 -5.18 8.45 20.21
C GLY A 169 -4.61 9.83 19.86
N ALA A 170 -4.30 10.05 18.57
CA ALA A 170 -3.77 11.33 18.09
C ALA A 170 -4.73 12.52 18.23
N VAL A 171 -6.04 12.27 18.24
CA VAL A 171 -7.07 13.30 18.49
C VAL A 171 -7.24 13.55 19.99
N ARG A 172 -7.23 12.51 20.82
CA ARG A 172 -7.35 12.62 22.29
C ARG A 172 -6.17 13.36 22.92
N ASP A 173 -4.94 13.12 22.45
CA ASP A 173 -3.74 13.79 22.96
C ASP A 173 -3.72 15.30 22.69
N ARG A 174 -4.46 15.77 21.68
CA ARG A 174 -4.63 17.21 21.39
C ARG A 174 -5.62 17.90 22.33
N GLY A 175 -6.58 17.17 22.90
CA GLY A 175 -7.59 17.69 23.82
C GLY A 175 -7.17 17.79 25.29
N GLY A 176 -5.99 17.26 25.65
CA GLY A 176 -5.53 17.11 27.04
C GLY A 176 -4.68 18.25 27.62
N ARG A 177 -4.58 19.42 26.99
CA ARG A 177 -3.97 20.60 27.63
C ARG A 177 -5.05 21.42 28.33
N PRO A 178 -5.21 21.34 29.66
CA PRO A 178 -5.98 22.35 30.37
C PRO A 178 -5.26 23.70 30.17
N ALA A 179 -5.94 24.62 29.51
CA ALA A 179 -5.63 26.04 29.57
C ALA A 179 -5.93 26.50 31.00
N GLY A 180 -4.95 26.39 31.89
CA GLY A 180 -5.21 26.65 33.31
C GLY A 180 -3.99 26.44 34.20
N ALA A 181 -2.93 27.18 33.96
CA ALA A 181 -1.93 27.46 34.99
C ALA A 181 -1.65 28.96 34.91
N GLY A 182 -2.37 29.73 35.73
CA GLY A 182 -2.17 31.16 35.90
C GLY A 182 -0.70 31.43 36.20
N ALA A 183 -0.09 32.31 35.41
CA ALA A 183 1.21 32.85 35.74
C ALA A 183 1.13 33.59 37.09
N PRO A 184 2.11 33.44 38.00
CA PRO A 184 2.17 34.27 39.19
C PRO A 184 2.35 35.73 38.77
N VAL A 185 1.41 36.59 39.16
CA VAL A 185 1.56 38.04 39.01
C VAL A 185 2.70 38.47 39.93
N PRO A 186 3.81 39.05 39.41
CA PRO A 186 4.86 39.58 40.27
C PRO A 186 4.36 40.82 41.04
N PRO A 187 4.83 41.06 42.28
CA PRO A 187 4.35 42.17 43.10
C PRO A 187 4.73 43.51 42.45
N GLN A 188 3.74 44.37 42.25
CA GLN A 188 3.94 45.75 41.83
C GLN A 188 4.35 46.59 43.03
N ASP A 189 5.66 46.66 43.28
CA ASP A 189 6.22 47.73 44.07
C ASP A 189 6.45 48.94 43.16
N ALA A 190 5.70 50.03 43.38
CA ALA A 190 6.25 51.38 43.47
C ALA A 190 5.17 52.48 43.41
N ARG A 191 5.20 53.32 44.45
CA ARG A 191 5.06 54.79 44.38
C ARG A 191 3.68 55.35 44.00
N THR A 192 2.84 55.49 45.02
CA THR A 192 1.96 56.66 45.11
C THR A 192 1.79 57.05 46.58
N ALA A 193 1.76 58.36 46.85
CA ALA A 193 1.53 59.02 48.15
C ALA A 193 2.76 59.32 49.04
N GLN A 194 3.69 60.13 48.53
CA GLN A 194 4.25 61.23 49.35
C GLN A 194 4.11 62.53 48.56
N LEU A 195 2.98 63.20 48.71
CA LEU A 195 2.74 64.56 48.22
C LEU A 195 1.68 65.19 49.13
N SER A 196 2.12 65.53 50.34
CA SER A 196 1.47 66.51 51.23
C SER A 196 2.35 66.67 52.45
N VAL A 197 2.94 67.86 52.62
CA VAL A 197 2.97 68.66 53.86
C VAL A 197 3.99 69.79 53.70
N VAL A 198 3.43 70.97 53.40
CA VAL A 198 3.72 72.30 53.99
C VAL A 198 5.09 72.92 53.75
N SER A 199 5.10 73.81 52.77
CA SER A 199 5.89 75.03 52.72
C SER A 199 5.27 76.09 53.64
N GLY A 200 6.06 76.71 54.52
CA GLY A 200 5.61 77.85 55.32
C GLY A 200 6.71 78.49 56.17
N GLY A 201 7.23 79.64 55.70
CA GLY A 201 7.70 80.71 56.59
C GLY A 201 9.19 81.06 56.52
N SER A 202 9.54 82.03 55.67
CA SER A 202 10.64 82.96 55.94
C SER A 202 10.29 84.32 55.36
N VAL A 203 10.03 85.29 56.24
CA VAL A 203 9.98 86.72 55.91
C VAL A 203 11.08 87.39 56.72
N ASN A 204 11.96 88.06 56.00
CA ASN A 204 13.14 88.76 56.50
C ASN A 204 12.74 90.19 56.92
N SER A 205 13.12 90.63 58.12
CA SER A 205 13.58 91.98 58.53
C SER A 205 13.56 92.09 60.05
#